data_AF-A0AAD9PXC4-F1
#
_entry.id   AF-A0AAD9PXC4-F1
#
_cell.length_a   1.000
_cell.length_b   1.000
_cell.length_c   1.000
_cell.angle_alpha   90.00
_cell.angle_beta   90.00
_cell.angle_gamma   90.00
#
_symmetry.space_group_name_H-M   'P 1'
#
loop_
_entity.id
_entity.type
_entity.pdbx_description
1 polymer ?
#
loop_
_entity_poly.entity_id
_entity_poly.type
_entity_poly.pdbx_seq_one_letter_code
_entity_poly.pdbx_strand_id
1 'polypeptide(L)'
;MEYQHLLLFQNFCSCFEDPPSEPVIPENLNQAYEIMNSSSVSHIVWTECHDGIFIFTLTVIDPEFSFCNLTVEFAVQVICARSLFQELPTFVTLGSCCLTITVVLFSAYYITRYLSIGIASVERPSGANYLLKTTQSLIDNMSEEDQKNAIIVIFLADIEESPKSRNKKEIARMFDEHINKGLLIVIEATSEFYPTLENVKPKYGDTDSRRTWRSKENVDATFVMCFYKDISEYYIHLEDDVISAPSFVPKLQAFINGQPKETWLLLDVAVQGSIAKVYHSRDLSNIASYFYLMYDEMPIDWLMDYWREIKSQDRRVEKLTPPASLFQHIGDISSLKEKGLSGGEQREPFFDQFEQKFKGMNPSATVTTSMYSYSGEPQDAYEKGSGFFWATTPRKGDYLSMKFQTPTVVQRVTVETGCHYAQRDLLAE
;
A
#
# COMPACT_ATOMS: atom_id res chain seq x y z
N MET A 1 25.92 2.86 -63.00
CA MET A 1 24.59 2.35 -63.38
C MET A 1 23.85 3.54 -63.95
N GLU A 2 24.02 3.81 -65.23
CA GLU A 2 23.37 3.17 -66.39
C GLU A 2 22.22 4.06 -66.85
N TYR A 3 22.35 4.47 -68.10
CA TYR A 3 21.56 5.47 -68.79
C TYR A 3 20.08 5.09 -68.82
N GLN A 4 19.20 6.06 -68.57
CA GLN A 4 17.92 6.10 -69.24
C GLN A 4 17.73 7.47 -69.89
N HIS A 5 18.08 7.49 -71.18
CA HIS A 5 17.41 8.32 -72.17
C HIS A 5 15.90 8.14 -72.03
N LEU A 6 15.22 9.18 -71.55
CA LEU A 6 13.78 9.32 -71.70
C LEU A 6 13.53 10.54 -72.58
N LEU A 7 13.47 10.24 -73.88
CA LEU A 7 12.47 10.71 -74.83
C LEU A 7 11.88 12.11 -74.56
N LEU A 8 12.42 13.12 -75.24
CA LEU A 8 11.61 14.19 -75.83
C LEU A 8 12.05 14.35 -77.29
N PHE A 9 11.74 13.33 -78.09
CA PHE A 9 11.38 13.59 -79.48
C PHE A 9 9.93 14.10 -79.46
N GLN A 10 9.71 15.24 -80.13
CA GLN A 10 8.47 15.58 -80.82
C GLN A 10 7.22 15.90 -79.97
N ASN A 11 7.30 16.87 -79.05
CA ASN A 11 6.11 17.61 -78.58
C ASN A 11 6.18 19.12 -78.85
N PHE A 12 7.07 19.54 -79.76
CA PHE A 12 7.09 20.90 -80.28
C PHE A 12 6.49 20.89 -81.69
N CYS A 13 5.25 21.34 -81.81
CA CYS A 13 4.72 21.79 -83.09
C CYS A 13 5.13 23.25 -83.22
N SER A 14 6.09 23.53 -84.12
CA SER A 14 6.35 24.91 -84.50
C SER A 14 5.03 25.51 -85.00
N CYS A 15 4.67 26.68 -84.48
CA CYS A 15 3.51 27.43 -84.98
C CYS A 15 3.81 28.15 -86.31
N PHE A 16 5.03 27.92 -86.83
CA PHE A 16 5.57 28.46 -88.06
C PHE A 16 5.60 27.35 -89.11
N GLU A 17 4.87 27.52 -90.21
CA GLU A 17 5.02 26.67 -91.41
C GLU A 17 6.16 27.25 -92.27
N ASP A 18 7.27 26.51 -92.40
CA ASP A 18 8.37 26.94 -93.26
C ASP A 18 7.89 26.99 -94.74
N PRO A 19 8.09 28.10 -95.47
CA PRO A 19 7.85 28.11 -96.91
C PRO A 19 8.81 27.14 -97.60
N PRO A 20 8.35 26.30 -98.56
CA PRO A 20 9.10 25.16 -99.09
C PRO A 20 10.42 25.49 -99.80
N SER A 21 10.75 26.77 -99.98
CA SER A 21 11.98 27.21 -100.64
C SER A 21 13.11 27.66 -99.71
N GLU A 22 12.86 27.92 -98.41
CA GLU A 22 13.92 28.26 -97.43
C GLU A 22 13.49 27.88 -95.99
N PRO A 23 13.99 26.79 -95.40
CA PRO A 23 13.73 26.46 -93.99
C PRO A 23 14.47 27.44 -93.07
N VAL A 24 13.76 28.08 -92.14
CA VAL A 24 14.38 28.91 -91.09
C VAL A 24 14.98 27.97 -90.05
N ILE A 25 16.27 27.65 -90.20
CA ILE A 25 17.02 26.90 -89.18
C ILE A 25 17.29 27.86 -88.02
N PRO A 26 16.72 27.66 -86.81
CA PRO A 26 17.02 28.51 -85.67
C PRO A 26 18.49 28.33 -85.31
N GLU A 27 19.29 29.40 -85.42
CA GLU A 27 20.68 29.35 -84.97
C GLU A 27 20.71 29.16 -83.44
N ASN A 28 21.34 28.07 -83.00
CA ASN A 28 21.87 27.86 -81.65
C ASN A 28 20.86 27.80 -80.47
N LEU A 29 20.03 26.75 -80.44
CA LEU A 29 19.08 26.42 -79.36
C LEU A 29 19.71 26.08 -77.99
N ASN A 30 21.04 26.06 -77.87
CA ASN A 30 21.76 25.75 -76.62
C ASN A 30 22.14 26.99 -75.80
N GLN A 31 21.72 28.19 -76.22
CA GLN A 31 21.96 29.41 -75.46
C GLN A 31 21.13 29.41 -74.17
N ALA A 32 21.79 29.61 -73.02
CA ALA A 32 21.08 29.74 -71.75
C ALA A 32 20.32 31.07 -71.72
N TYR A 33 19.01 31.00 -71.43
CA TYR A 33 18.16 32.17 -71.27
C TYR A 33 18.24 32.71 -69.84
N GLU A 34 18.27 34.04 -69.68
CA GLU A 34 18.23 34.68 -68.37
C GLU A 34 16.79 34.65 -67.83
N ILE A 35 16.58 34.04 -66.67
CA ILE A 35 15.27 33.98 -66.01
C ILE A 35 15.10 35.24 -65.16
N MET A 36 14.19 36.11 -65.57
CA MET A 36 13.81 37.31 -64.82
C MET A 36 12.47 37.09 -64.13
N ASN A 37 12.36 37.46 -62.85
CA ASN A 37 11.04 37.56 -62.21
C ASN A 37 10.28 38.81 -62.71
N SER A 38 8.99 38.94 -62.38
CA SER A 38 8.16 40.09 -62.78
C SER A 38 8.62 41.44 -62.21
N SER A 39 9.57 41.44 -61.27
CA SER A 39 10.19 42.61 -60.67
C SER A 39 11.60 42.90 -61.24
N SER A 40 12.02 42.18 -62.29
CA SER A 40 13.32 42.29 -62.96
C SER A 40 14.53 41.97 -62.07
N VAL A 41 14.34 41.08 -61.09
CA VAL A 41 15.41 40.60 -60.20
C VAL A 41 15.62 39.09 -60.43
N SER A 42 16.87 38.64 -60.50
CA SER A 42 17.26 37.26 -60.81
C SER A 42 17.43 36.35 -59.57
N HIS A 43 16.84 36.72 -58.43
CA HIS A 43 16.85 35.90 -57.22
C HIS A 43 15.49 35.94 -56.50
N ILE A 44 15.23 34.90 -55.70
CA ILE A 44 14.04 34.77 -54.85
C ILE A 44 14.53 34.73 -53.40
N VAL A 45 13.92 35.55 -52.53
CA VAL A 45 14.19 35.54 -51.08
C VAL A 45 12.98 34.97 -50.36
N TRP A 46 13.17 33.90 -49.60
CA TRP A 46 12.14 33.35 -48.71
C TRP A 46 12.21 34.11 -47.38
N THR A 47 11.19 34.92 -47.07
CA THR A 47 11.14 35.71 -45.82
C THR A 47 10.76 34.88 -44.60
N GLU A 48 10.16 33.71 -44.80
CA GLU A 48 9.77 32.78 -43.74
C GLU A 48 10.15 31.34 -44.12
N CYS A 49 10.65 30.59 -43.14
CA CYS A 49 11.16 29.23 -43.27
C CYS A 49 9.98 28.24 -43.25
N HIS A 50 9.40 27.96 -44.41
CA HIS A 50 8.35 26.97 -44.58
C HIS A 50 8.83 25.83 -45.48
N ASP A 51 8.83 24.60 -44.95
CA ASP A 51 9.08 23.40 -45.74
C ASP A 51 7.91 23.21 -46.71
N GLY A 52 8.16 23.18 -48.03
CA GLY A 52 7.06 23.17 -48.99
C GLY A 52 7.48 23.00 -50.44
N ILE A 53 6.50 22.67 -51.28
CA ILE A 53 6.63 22.65 -52.74
C ILE A 53 6.02 23.94 -53.26
N PHE A 54 6.83 24.74 -53.94
CA PHE A 54 6.38 25.98 -54.57
C PHE A 54 6.29 25.77 -56.08
N ILE A 55 5.15 26.11 -56.67
CA ILE A 55 4.90 25.98 -58.10
C ILE A 55 5.12 27.34 -58.75
N PHE A 56 5.93 27.34 -59.80
CA PHE A 56 6.27 28.52 -60.59
C PHE A 56 5.79 28.32 -62.02
N THR A 57 5.17 29.37 -62.58
CA THR A 57 4.82 29.44 -64.00
C THR A 57 5.90 30.25 -64.71
N LEU A 58 6.62 29.62 -65.65
CA LEU A 58 7.56 30.28 -66.54
C LEU A 58 6.84 30.63 -67.84
N THR A 59 6.97 31.88 -68.28
CA THR A 59 6.50 32.35 -69.59
C THR A 59 7.70 32.77 -70.41
N VAL A 60 7.85 32.23 -71.62
CA VAL A 60 8.91 32.65 -72.55
C VAL A 60 8.46 33.90 -73.29
N ILE A 61 9.24 34.97 -73.19
CA ILE A 61 9.00 36.24 -73.88
C ILE A 61 10.13 36.43 -74.88
N ASP A 62 9.92 36.03 -76.13
CA ASP A 62 10.83 36.38 -77.24
C ASP A 62 10.33 37.69 -77.90
N PRO A 63 11.10 38.78 -77.81
CA PRO A 63 10.65 40.09 -78.27
C PRO A 63 10.46 40.21 -79.79
N GLU A 64 11.01 39.29 -80.61
CA GLU A 64 10.93 39.40 -82.08
C GLU A 64 10.00 38.37 -82.74
N PHE A 65 9.75 37.21 -82.13
CA PHE A 65 9.00 36.11 -82.79
C PHE A 65 7.85 35.48 -81.97
N SER A 66 7.46 36.07 -80.83
CA SER A 66 6.39 35.51 -79.98
C SER A 66 4.99 35.72 -80.56
N PHE A 67 4.60 34.90 -81.55
CA PHE A 67 3.22 34.82 -82.02
C PHE A 67 2.38 33.76 -81.25
N CYS A 68 2.96 33.13 -80.22
CA CYS A 68 2.30 32.16 -79.33
C CYS A 68 2.74 32.32 -77.86
N ASN A 69 1.81 32.16 -76.92
CA ASN A 69 2.09 32.30 -75.49
C ASN A 69 2.59 30.96 -74.93
N LEU A 70 3.91 30.82 -74.79
CA LEU A 70 4.54 29.60 -74.28
C LEU A 70 4.71 29.69 -72.76
N THR A 71 3.93 28.89 -72.03
CA THR A 71 3.99 28.79 -70.58
C THR A 71 4.26 27.35 -70.13
N VAL A 72 5.07 27.19 -69.10
CA VAL A 72 5.30 25.90 -68.42
C VAL A 72 5.29 26.09 -66.91
N GLU A 73 4.68 25.15 -66.20
CA GLU A 73 4.71 25.13 -64.74
C GLU A 73 5.74 24.11 -64.24
N PHE A 74 6.53 24.50 -63.25
CA PHE A 74 7.46 23.59 -62.57
C PHE A 74 7.43 23.84 -61.07
N ALA A 75 7.78 22.81 -60.30
CA ALA A 75 7.71 22.84 -58.86
C ALA A 75 9.11 22.73 -58.25
N VAL A 76 9.40 23.54 -57.23
CA VAL A 76 10.66 23.50 -56.46
C VAL A 76 10.34 23.12 -55.02
N GLN A 77 10.97 22.06 -54.54
CA GLN A 77 10.89 21.67 -53.14
C GLN A 77 11.94 22.43 -52.33
N VAL A 78 11.50 23.18 -51.32
CA VAL A 78 12.35 23.92 -50.39
C VAL A 78 12.28 23.24 -49.02
N ILE A 79 13.44 22.92 -48.45
CA ILE A 79 13.57 22.32 -47.10
C ILE A 79 14.46 23.22 -46.27
N CYS A 80 14.00 23.58 -45.09
CA CYS A 80 14.68 24.50 -44.20
C CYS A 80 15.47 23.75 -43.11
N ALA A 81 16.68 24.22 -42.80
CA ALA A 81 17.50 23.63 -41.75
C ALA A 81 17.05 24.11 -40.36
N ARG A 82 16.42 23.24 -39.56
CA ARG A 82 16.00 23.57 -38.19
C ARG A 82 17.19 23.61 -37.22
N SER A 83 17.24 24.63 -36.37
CA SER A 83 18.28 24.80 -35.34
C SER A 83 18.11 23.81 -34.19
N LEU A 84 19.18 23.09 -33.85
CA LEU A 84 19.26 22.11 -32.74
C LEU A 84 18.91 22.67 -31.35
N PHE A 85 18.88 24.00 -31.18
CA PHE A 85 18.74 24.66 -29.88
C PHE A 85 17.31 24.68 -29.32
N GLN A 86 16.28 24.34 -30.12
CA GLN A 86 14.89 24.37 -29.66
C GLN A 86 14.44 23.08 -28.97
N GLU A 87 15.17 21.97 -29.17
CA GLU A 87 14.88 20.66 -28.57
C GLU A 87 15.43 20.52 -27.13
N LEU A 88 16.58 21.13 -26.84
CA LEU A 88 17.26 21.05 -25.53
C LEU A 88 16.38 21.48 -24.32
N PRO A 89 15.60 22.58 -24.36
CA PRO A 89 14.76 23.00 -23.23
C PRO A 89 13.65 21.99 -22.89
N THR A 90 13.09 21.35 -23.92
CA THR A 90 11.99 20.40 -23.77
C THR A 90 12.46 19.11 -23.10
N PHE A 91 13.58 18.53 -23.56
CA PHE A 91 14.15 17.32 -22.95
C PHE A 91 14.63 17.54 -21.51
N VAL A 92 15.21 18.71 -21.21
CA VAL A 92 15.63 19.04 -19.84
C VAL A 92 14.42 19.18 -18.91
N THR A 93 13.33 19.79 -19.38
CA THR A 93 12.09 19.95 -18.60
C THR A 93 11.43 18.61 -18.34
N LEU A 94 11.26 17.78 -19.37
CA LEU A 94 10.73 16.42 -19.24
C LEU A 94 11.59 15.54 -18.32
N GLY A 95 12.92 15.60 -18.47
CA GLY A 95 13.85 14.86 -17.61
C GLY A 95 13.75 15.29 -16.14
N SER A 96 13.63 16.59 -15.86
CA SER A 96 13.44 17.12 -14.51
C SER A 96 12.09 16.72 -13.90
N CYS A 97 11.01 16.78 -14.67
CA CYS A 97 9.69 16.31 -14.24
C CYS A 97 9.69 14.80 -13.94
N CYS A 98 10.28 13.98 -14.82
CA CYS A 98 10.41 12.55 -14.60
C CYS A 98 11.25 12.24 -13.35
N LEU A 99 12.36 12.96 -13.14
CA LEU A 99 13.21 12.77 -11.96
C LEU A 99 12.49 13.16 -10.67
N THR A 100 11.79 14.30 -10.65
CA THR A 100 11.01 14.74 -9.48
C THR A 100 9.87 13.78 -9.16
N ILE A 101 9.11 13.33 -10.17
CA ILE A 101 8.08 12.28 -9.99
C ILE A 101 8.70 11.01 -9.44
N THR A 102 9.84 10.57 -9.98
CA THR A 102 10.54 9.37 -9.50
C THR A 102 10.98 9.54 -8.05
N VAL A 103 11.56 10.68 -7.68
CA VAL A 103 11.98 10.96 -6.30
C VAL A 103 10.80 11.03 -5.35
N VAL A 104 9.67 11.62 -5.75
CA VAL A 104 8.45 11.67 -4.94
C VAL A 104 7.85 10.28 -4.76
N LEU A 105 7.75 9.48 -5.83
CA LEU A 105 7.26 8.10 -5.75
C LEU A 105 8.18 7.21 -4.91
N PHE A 106 9.50 7.36 -5.06
CA PHE A 106 10.48 6.65 -4.24
C PHE A 106 10.34 7.10 -2.79
N SER A 107 10.29 8.39 -2.52
CA SER A 107 10.11 8.92 -1.16
C SER A 107 8.80 8.42 -0.54
N ALA A 108 7.67 8.50 -1.24
CA ALA A 108 6.38 7.99 -0.76
C ALA A 108 6.41 6.48 -0.49
N TYR A 109 7.06 5.70 -1.37
CA TYR A 109 7.25 4.26 -1.19
C TYR A 109 8.09 3.94 0.06
N TYR A 110 9.16 4.70 0.33
CA TYR A 110 10.01 4.53 1.51
C TYR A 110 9.48 5.23 2.77
N ILE A 111 8.45 6.08 2.67
CA ILE A 111 7.79 6.76 3.80
C ILE A 111 6.63 5.92 4.36
N THR A 112 6.10 4.97 3.59
CA THR A 112 4.98 4.13 4.05
C THR A 112 5.45 3.29 5.24
N ARG A 113 4.84 3.50 6.40
CA ARG A 113 5.18 2.73 7.62
C ARG A 113 4.77 1.27 7.43
N TYR A 114 5.42 0.37 8.14
CA TYR A 114 5.07 -1.05 8.08
C TYR A 114 3.73 -1.33 8.79
N LEU A 115 3.54 -0.75 9.98
CA LEU A 115 2.41 -1.07 10.87
C LEU A 115 1.68 0.17 11.40
N SER A 116 0.36 0.11 11.40
CA SER A 116 -0.52 1.04 12.12
C SER A 116 -1.28 0.30 13.22
N ILE A 117 -1.34 0.85 14.42
CA ILE A 117 -1.95 0.26 15.62
C ILE A 117 -3.10 1.16 16.08
N GLY A 118 -4.33 0.79 15.73
CA GLY A 118 -5.52 1.57 16.10
C GLY A 118 -6.14 1.08 17.39
N ILE A 119 -6.39 2.02 18.31
CA ILE A 119 -7.03 1.77 19.60
C ILE A 119 -8.25 2.68 19.70
N ALA A 120 -9.44 2.12 19.89
CA ALA A 120 -10.64 2.88 20.26
C ALA A 120 -10.86 2.79 21.77
N SER A 121 -11.11 3.92 22.43
CA SER A 121 -11.33 3.97 23.88
C SER A 121 -12.53 4.81 24.25
N VAL A 122 -13.29 4.31 25.24
CA VAL A 122 -14.45 4.97 25.86
C VAL A 122 -14.31 4.90 27.38
N GLU A 123 -14.79 5.91 28.08
CA GLU A 123 -14.76 5.93 29.54
C GLU A 123 -15.70 4.86 30.10
N ARG A 124 -15.15 3.97 30.93
CA ARG A 124 -15.95 2.94 31.59
C ARG A 124 -16.76 3.59 32.72
N PRO A 125 -18.04 3.22 32.91
CA PRO A 125 -18.88 3.80 33.97
C PRO A 125 -18.35 3.62 35.40
N SER A 126 -17.46 2.64 35.62
CA SER A 126 -16.79 2.40 36.90
C SER A 126 -15.62 3.36 37.17
N GLY A 127 -15.16 4.11 36.16
CA GLY A 127 -13.92 4.89 36.19
C GLY A 127 -12.65 4.08 35.91
N ALA A 128 -12.75 2.78 35.60
CA ALA A 128 -11.60 1.98 35.21
C ALA A 128 -11.01 2.48 33.88
N ASN A 129 -9.69 2.67 33.83
CA ASN A 129 -8.98 3.15 32.65
C ASN A 129 -7.76 2.26 32.37
N TYR A 130 -7.84 1.49 31.28
CA TYR A 130 -6.77 0.59 30.85
C TYR A 130 -5.91 1.19 29.72
N LEU A 131 -6.42 2.23 29.03
CA LEU A 131 -5.81 2.83 27.84
C LEU A 131 -4.34 3.21 28.04
N LEU A 132 -4.03 3.84 29.18
CA LEU A 132 -2.66 4.28 29.49
C LEU A 132 -1.71 3.10 29.66
N LYS A 133 -2.17 2.02 30.31
CA LYS A 133 -1.40 0.80 30.50
C LYS A 133 -1.18 0.06 29.18
N THR A 134 -2.22 -0.02 28.34
CA THR A 134 -2.16 -0.57 26.99
C THR A 134 -1.14 0.18 26.13
N THR A 135 -1.24 1.52 26.11
CA THR A 135 -0.33 2.39 25.35
C THR A 135 1.12 2.24 25.82
N GLN A 136 1.35 2.25 27.14
CA GLN A 136 2.68 2.05 27.71
C GLN A 136 3.25 0.68 27.33
N SER A 137 2.46 -0.39 27.45
CA SER A 137 2.89 -1.74 27.09
C SER A 137 3.32 -1.85 25.63
N LEU A 138 2.60 -1.19 24.70
CA LEU A 138 2.97 -1.17 23.29
C LEU A 138 4.33 -0.50 23.09
N ILE A 139 4.53 0.67 23.71
CA ILE A 139 5.75 1.47 23.56
C ILE A 139 6.95 0.74 24.15
N ASP A 140 6.82 0.18 25.36
CA ASP A 140 7.89 -0.52 26.07
C ASP A 140 8.38 -1.76 25.33
N ASN A 141 7.47 -2.42 24.58
CA ASN A 141 7.75 -3.64 23.83
C ASN A 141 8.13 -3.39 22.36
N MET A 142 8.36 -2.13 21.97
CA MET A 142 8.88 -1.74 20.65
C MET A 142 10.32 -1.24 20.76
N SER A 143 11.21 -1.74 19.89
CA SER A 143 12.55 -1.17 19.72
C SER A 143 12.49 0.20 19.06
N GLU A 144 13.59 0.96 19.09
CA GLU A 144 13.67 2.25 18.36
C GLU A 144 13.44 2.11 16.86
N GLU A 145 13.80 0.95 16.27
CA GLU A 145 13.55 0.66 14.86
C GLU A 145 12.06 0.38 14.61
N ASP A 146 11.42 -0.39 15.49
CA ASP A 146 9.99 -0.65 15.43
C ASP A 146 9.19 0.66 15.54
N GLN A 147 9.57 1.55 16.46
CA GLN A 147 8.91 2.84 16.65
C GLN A 147 9.03 3.78 15.43
N LYS A 148 10.06 3.62 14.59
CA LYS A 148 10.18 4.38 13.33
C LYS A 148 9.27 3.83 12.24
N ASN A 149 9.02 2.53 12.27
CA ASN A 149 8.25 1.81 11.25
C ASN A 149 6.79 1.52 11.67
N ALA A 150 6.38 1.96 12.86
CA ALA A 150 5.04 1.79 13.40
C ALA A 150 4.40 3.14 13.78
N ILE A 151 3.07 3.18 13.84
CA ILE A 151 2.31 4.32 14.38
C ILE A 151 1.17 3.83 15.26
N ILE A 152 0.95 4.49 16.40
CA ILE A 152 -0.20 4.26 17.28
C ILE A 152 -1.16 5.43 17.10
N VAL A 153 -2.45 5.14 16.88
CA VAL A 153 -3.51 6.16 16.91
C VAL A 153 -4.53 5.75 17.94
N ILE A 154 -4.72 6.63 18.92
CA ILE A 154 -5.74 6.51 19.94
C ILE A 154 -6.94 7.33 19.48
N PHE A 155 -8.05 6.66 19.23
CA PHE A 155 -9.34 7.27 18.99
C PHE A 155 -10.12 7.36 20.30
N LEU A 156 -10.32 8.60 20.78
CA LEU A 156 -11.18 8.89 21.93
C LEU A 156 -12.63 8.93 21.45
N ALA A 157 -13.34 7.82 21.67
CA ALA A 157 -14.63 7.55 21.06
C ALA A 157 -15.82 8.02 21.92
N ASP A 158 -15.60 8.58 23.10
CA ASP A 158 -16.68 9.18 23.90
C ASP A 158 -17.39 10.30 23.09
N ILE A 159 -18.73 10.32 23.13
CA ILE A 159 -19.52 11.35 22.43
C ILE A 159 -19.35 12.70 23.18
N GLU A 160 -19.34 12.62 24.51
CA GLU A 160 -19.21 13.75 25.42
C GLU A 160 -17.78 14.32 25.43
N GLU A 161 -17.66 15.63 25.56
CA GLU A 161 -16.35 16.28 25.56
C GLU A 161 -15.57 16.06 26.87
N SER A 162 -16.27 15.84 27.98
CA SER A 162 -15.65 15.76 29.30
C SER A 162 -14.69 14.56 29.45
N PRO A 163 -15.07 13.33 29.09
CA PRO A 163 -14.15 12.18 29.09
C PRO A 163 -12.99 12.36 28.11
N LYS A 164 -13.26 12.82 26.88
CA LYS A 164 -12.22 13.09 25.87
C LYS A 164 -11.18 14.06 26.40
N SER A 165 -11.60 15.19 26.97
CA SER A 165 -10.70 16.19 27.54
C SER A 165 -9.88 15.67 28.74
N ARG A 166 -10.42 14.77 29.57
CA ARG A 166 -9.64 14.12 30.63
C ARG A 166 -8.55 13.21 30.04
N ASN A 167 -8.93 12.31 29.13
CA ASN A 167 -7.99 11.37 28.51
C ASN A 167 -6.91 12.10 27.69
N LYS A 168 -7.25 13.16 26.94
CA LYS A 168 -6.27 14.01 26.24
C LYS A 168 -5.19 14.54 27.17
N LYS A 169 -5.57 15.03 28.37
CA LYS A 169 -4.62 15.56 29.36
C LYS A 169 -3.72 14.46 29.92
N GLU A 170 -4.26 13.30 30.28
CA GLU A 170 -3.45 12.19 30.81
C GLU A 170 -2.50 11.62 29.76
N ILE A 171 -2.97 11.46 28.52
CA ILE A 171 -2.13 10.99 27.40
C ILE A 171 -1.00 11.98 27.13
N ALA A 172 -1.30 13.28 27.02
CA ALA A 172 -0.28 14.30 26.84
C ALA A 172 0.72 14.31 28.01
N ARG A 173 0.24 14.18 29.25
CA ARG A 173 1.10 14.14 30.43
C ARG A 173 2.08 12.96 30.43
N MET A 174 1.66 11.80 29.95
CA MET A 174 2.47 10.57 29.98
C MET A 174 3.30 10.32 28.72
N PHE A 175 2.80 10.74 27.55
CA PHE A 175 3.33 10.32 26.26
C PHE A 175 3.71 11.49 25.34
N ASP A 176 3.89 12.72 25.86
CA ASP A 176 4.27 13.91 25.09
C ASP A 176 5.47 13.67 24.16
N GLU A 177 6.50 12.99 24.66
CA GLU A 177 7.68 12.65 23.86
C GLU A 177 7.33 11.80 22.63
N HIS A 178 6.48 10.79 22.80
CA HIS A 178 6.07 9.89 21.70
C HIS A 178 5.10 10.57 20.73
N ILE A 179 4.31 11.54 21.21
CA ILE A 179 3.48 12.41 20.36
C ILE A 179 4.38 13.31 19.50
N ASN A 180 5.36 13.97 20.12
CA ASN A 180 6.30 14.87 19.42
C ASN A 180 7.18 14.13 18.41
N LYS A 181 7.50 12.85 18.67
CA LYS A 181 8.20 11.96 17.72
C LYS A 181 7.31 11.47 16.57
N GLY A 182 6.00 11.71 16.62
CA GLY A 182 5.04 11.21 15.64
C GLY A 182 4.84 9.69 15.70
N LEU A 183 5.15 9.05 16.84
CA LEU A 183 4.81 7.66 17.11
C LEU A 183 3.34 7.54 17.51
N LEU A 184 2.84 8.48 18.32
CA LEU A 184 1.49 8.47 18.87
C LEU A 184 0.67 9.64 18.35
N ILE A 185 -0.52 9.37 17.82
CA ILE A 185 -1.51 10.39 17.44
C ILE A 185 -2.78 10.15 18.26
N VAL A 186 -3.41 11.23 18.71
CA VAL A 186 -4.72 11.18 19.37
C VAL A 186 -5.73 11.86 18.46
N ILE A 187 -6.82 11.15 18.16
CA ILE A 187 -7.92 11.66 17.34
C ILE A 187 -9.24 11.55 18.10
N GLU A 188 -10.20 12.37 17.70
CA GLU A 188 -11.57 12.33 18.19
C GLU A 188 -12.53 12.60 17.03
N ALA A 189 -13.74 12.08 17.14
CA ALA A 189 -14.81 12.29 16.18
C ALA A 189 -15.77 13.33 16.77
N THR A 190 -16.36 14.13 15.89
CA THR A 190 -17.48 14.99 16.27
C THR A 190 -18.77 14.18 16.28
N SER A 191 -19.80 14.65 17.01
CA SER A 191 -21.09 13.97 17.12
C SER A 191 -21.76 13.71 15.77
N GLU A 192 -21.48 14.55 14.77
CA GLU A 192 -22.08 14.49 13.43
C GLU A 192 -21.57 13.30 12.61
N PHE A 193 -20.47 12.67 13.02
CA PHE A 193 -19.97 11.46 12.36
C PHE A 193 -20.89 10.26 12.60
N TYR A 194 -21.54 10.20 13.76
CA TYR A 194 -22.33 9.03 14.15
C TYR A 194 -23.69 9.02 13.45
N PRO A 195 -24.12 7.87 12.89
CA PRO A 195 -25.50 7.68 12.47
C PRO A 195 -26.42 7.67 13.70
N THR A 196 -27.74 7.64 13.47
CA THR A 196 -28.70 7.59 14.57
C THR A 196 -28.51 6.33 15.42
N LEU A 197 -28.07 6.50 16.66
CA LEU A 197 -27.91 5.42 17.65
C LEU A 197 -29.18 5.22 18.51
N GLU A 198 -30.23 6.00 18.25
CA GLU A 198 -31.55 5.90 18.87
C GLU A 198 -32.43 4.90 18.12
N ASN A 199 -33.35 4.24 18.84
CA ASN A 199 -34.33 3.32 18.25
C ASN A 199 -33.72 2.19 17.38
N VAL A 200 -32.46 1.81 17.65
CA VAL A 200 -31.81 0.63 17.04
C VAL A 200 -32.74 -0.57 17.14
N LYS A 201 -32.92 -1.35 16.06
CA LYS A 201 -33.92 -2.43 16.02
C LYS A 201 -33.73 -3.45 17.17
N PRO A 202 -34.81 -3.91 17.84
CA PRO A 202 -34.71 -4.96 18.85
C PRO A 202 -34.18 -6.25 18.24
N LYS A 203 -33.06 -6.77 18.77
CA LYS A 203 -32.44 -8.03 18.33
C LYS A 203 -31.80 -8.74 19.51
N TYR A 204 -31.68 -10.06 19.40
CA TYR A 204 -30.95 -10.94 20.33
C TYR A 204 -31.39 -10.88 21.80
N GLY A 205 -32.54 -10.27 22.10
CA GLY A 205 -32.97 -9.98 23.47
C GLY A 205 -32.18 -8.87 24.17
N ASP A 206 -31.41 -8.08 23.40
CA ASP A 206 -30.61 -6.97 23.93
C ASP A 206 -31.50 -5.84 24.48
N THR A 207 -31.07 -5.25 25.59
CA THR A 207 -31.57 -3.98 26.12
C THR A 207 -31.26 -2.82 25.16
N ASP A 208 -31.94 -1.69 25.31
CA ASP A 208 -31.71 -0.47 24.51
C ASP A 208 -30.25 0.01 24.63
N SER A 209 -29.73 0.05 25.85
CA SER A 209 -28.33 0.37 26.18
C SER A 209 -27.33 -0.56 25.47
N ARG A 210 -27.56 -1.88 25.52
CA ARG A 210 -26.69 -2.86 24.85
C ARG A 210 -26.74 -2.72 23.34
N ARG A 211 -27.92 -2.46 22.77
CA ARG A 211 -28.10 -2.20 21.33
C ARG A 211 -27.33 -0.95 20.91
N THR A 212 -27.52 0.17 21.60
CA THR A 212 -26.80 1.41 21.34
C THR A 212 -25.29 1.21 21.47
N TRP A 213 -24.84 0.49 22.50
CA TRP A 213 -23.43 0.19 22.75
C TRP A 213 -22.78 -0.60 21.59
N ARG A 214 -23.34 -1.75 21.19
CA ARG A 214 -22.78 -2.56 20.10
C ARG A 214 -22.83 -1.84 18.75
N SER A 215 -23.87 -1.02 18.53
CA SER A 215 -23.99 -0.23 17.30
C SER A 215 -22.95 0.87 17.23
N LYS A 216 -22.69 1.54 18.35
CA LYS A 216 -21.65 2.55 18.45
C LYS A 216 -20.26 1.94 18.23
N GLU A 217 -19.97 0.80 18.83
CA GLU A 217 -18.69 0.08 18.68
C GLU A 217 -18.36 -0.22 17.20
N ASN A 218 -19.35 -0.66 16.41
CA ASN A 218 -19.18 -0.85 14.96
C ASN A 218 -18.81 0.45 14.22
N VAL A 219 -19.43 1.57 14.61
CA VAL A 219 -19.15 2.90 14.04
C VAL A 219 -17.79 3.42 14.48
N ASP A 220 -17.39 3.14 15.72
CA ASP A 220 -16.08 3.51 16.26
C ASP A 220 -14.96 2.81 15.48
N ALA A 221 -15.11 1.50 15.24
CA ALA A 221 -14.19 0.72 14.43
C ALA A 221 -14.12 1.23 12.98
N THR A 222 -15.27 1.62 12.41
CA THR A 222 -15.32 2.25 11.07
C THR A 222 -14.48 3.52 11.03
N PHE A 223 -14.66 4.43 12.01
CA PHE A 223 -13.95 5.71 12.03
C PHE A 223 -12.44 5.52 12.04
N VAL A 224 -11.95 4.68 12.97
CA VAL A 224 -10.51 4.45 13.12
C VAL A 224 -9.95 3.76 11.87
N MET A 225 -10.62 2.75 11.32
CA MET A 225 -10.15 2.07 10.09
C MET A 225 -10.11 3.01 8.88
N CYS A 226 -11.08 3.91 8.73
CA CYS A 226 -11.08 4.91 7.67
C CYS A 226 -9.93 5.92 7.81
N PHE A 227 -9.57 6.32 9.02
CA PHE A 227 -8.42 7.20 9.27
C PHE A 227 -7.10 6.55 8.80
N TYR A 228 -6.97 5.22 8.96
CA TYR A 228 -5.74 4.48 8.66
C TYR A 228 -5.52 4.09 7.21
N LYS A 229 -6.53 4.29 6.35
CA LYS A 229 -6.40 3.98 4.94
C LYS A 229 -5.17 4.68 4.37
N ASP A 230 -4.27 3.89 3.77
CA ASP A 230 -3.05 4.35 3.09
C ASP A 230 -1.93 4.94 3.99
N ILE A 231 -1.98 4.73 5.32
CA ILE A 231 -0.91 5.18 6.25
C ILE A 231 0.25 4.16 6.35
N SER A 232 -0.05 2.88 6.32
CA SER A 232 0.92 1.79 6.48
C SER A 232 0.61 0.59 5.59
N GLU A 233 1.51 -0.38 5.50
CA GLU A 233 1.25 -1.64 4.77
C GLU A 233 0.20 -2.51 5.48
N TYR A 234 0.32 -2.64 6.80
CA TYR A 234 -0.60 -3.40 7.66
C TYR A 234 -1.22 -2.55 8.75
N TYR A 235 -2.43 -2.92 9.15
CA TYR A 235 -3.15 -2.33 10.26
C TYR A 235 -3.54 -3.39 11.28
N ILE A 236 -3.33 -3.12 12.57
CA ILE A 236 -3.85 -3.92 13.66
C ILE A 236 -4.91 -3.14 14.43
N HIS A 237 -6.08 -3.74 14.57
CA HIS A 237 -7.19 -3.25 15.38
C HIS A 237 -7.06 -3.80 16.80
N LEU A 238 -6.91 -2.92 17.78
CA LEU A 238 -6.79 -3.25 19.21
C LEU A 238 -7.92 -2.61 20.01
N GLU A 239 -8.26 -3.28 21.12
CA GLU A 239 -9.07 -2.70 22.20
C GLU A 239 -8.16 -1.94 23.18
N ASP A 240 -8.74 -1.11 24.06
CA ASP A 240 -7.98 -0.25 24.99
C ASP A 240 -7.52 -0.94 26.27
N ASP A 241 -7.77 -2.24 26.42
CA ASP A 241 -7.50 -3.05 27.61
C ASP A 241 -6.70 -4.32 27.29
N VAL A 242 -5.61 -4.16 26.53
CA VAL A 242 -4.66 -5.23 26.23
C VAL A 242 -3.23 -4.88 26.62
N ILE A 243 -2.42 -5.89 26.87
CA ILE A 243 -0.95 -5.76 26.94
C ILE A 243 -0.33 -6.56 25.80
N SER A 244 0.78 -6.07 25.26
CA SER A 244 1.52 -6.76 24.20
C SER A 244 2.56 -7.71 24.79
N ALA A 245 2.89 -8.75 24.03
CA ALA A 245 4.06 -9.56 24.27
C ALA A 245 5.33 -8.74 23.96
N PRO A 246 6.46 -9.03 24.60
CA PRO A 246 7.72 -8.38 24.25
C PRO A 246 8.13 -8.64 22.81
N SER A 247 8.71 -7.64 22.15
CA SER A 247 9.08 -7.70 20.73
C SER A 247 7.92 -8.13 19.83
N PHE A 248 6.69 -7.65 20.09
CA PHE A 248 5.52 -8.08 19.32
C PHE A 248 5.59 -7.66 17.85
N VAL A 249 6.21 -6.52 17.51
CA VAL A 249 6.33 -6.04 16.12
C VAL A 249 7.12 -7.02 15.23
N PRO A 250 8.35 -7.43 15.59
CA PRO A 250 9.07 -8.42 14.79
C PRO A 250 8.41 -9.80 14.80
N LYS A 251 7.74 -10.20 15.90
CA LYS A 251 6.95 -11.44 15.95
C LYS A 251 5.76 -11.39 14.98
N LEU A 252 5.04 -10.27 14.94
CA LEU A 252 3.95 -10.01 14.01
C LEU A 252 4.44 -10.00 12.56
N GLN A 253 5.56 -9.33 12.28
CA GLN A 253 6.21 -9.32 10.97
C GLN A 253 6.55 -10.74 10.50
N ALA A 254 7.15 -11.56 11.37
CA ALA A 254 7.48 -12.94 11.05
C ALA A 254 6.23 -13.76 10.75
N PHE A 255 5.16 -13.58 11.54
CA PHE A 255 3.90 -14.28 11.33
C PHE A 255 3.23 -13.90 10.01
N ILE A 256 3.14 -12.60 9.70
CA ILE A 256 2.59 -12.08 8.44
C ILE A 256 3.39 -12.60 7.24
N ASN A 257 4.73 -12.52 7.30
CA ASN A 257 5.60 -12.96 6.21
C ASN A 257 5.58 -14.48 6.00
N GLY A 258 5.21 -15.24 7.03
CA GLY A 258 4.97 -16.68 6.94
C GLY A 258 3.65 -17.02 6.24
N GLN A 259 2.71 -16.07 6.13
CA GLN A 259 1.46 -16.29 5.41
C GLN A 259 1.66 -16.12 3.90
N PRO A 260 0.98 -16.91 3.05
CA PRO A 260 0.98 -16.66 1.62
C PRO A 260 0.27 -15.33 1.31
N LYS A 261 1.03 -14.34 0.79
CA LYS A 261 0.63 -12.92 0.62
C LYS A 261 -0.70 -12.66 -0.11
N GLU A 262 -1.20 -13.60 -0.90
CA GLU A 262 -2.44 -13.44 -1.68
C GLU A 262 -3.66 -14.17 -1.09
N THR A 263 -3.51 -14.86 0.04
CA THR A 263 -4.53 -15.82 0.49
C THR A 263 -5.28 -15.41 1.75
N TRP A 264 -4.72 -14.54 2.59
CA TRP A 264 -5.32 -14.21 3.87
C TRP A 264 -6.08 -12.89 3.84
N LEU A 265 -7.21 -12.85 4.56
CA LEU A 265 -8.11 -11.70 4.64
C LEU A 265 -8.00 -10.96 5.98
N LEU A 266 -7.85 -11.73 7.05
CA LEU A 266 -7.81 -11.27 8.42
C LEU A 266 -7.01 -12.29 9.24
N LEU A 267 -6.02 -11.80 10.00
CA LEU A 267 -5.27 -12.62 10.95
C LEU A 267 -5.68 -12.32 12.39
N ASP A 268 -5.72 -13.35 13.21
CA ASP A 268 -6.07 -13.30 14.62
C ASP A 268 -4.80 -13.44 15.46
N VAL A 269 -4.27 -12.35 16.02
CA VAL A 269 -3.03 -12.39 16.84
C VAL A 269 -3.30 -12.37 18.35
N ALA A 270 -4.56 -12.56 18.70
CA ALA A 270 -5.09 -13.00 19.99
C ALA A 270 -6.21 -14.02 19.70
N VAL A 271 -6.34 -15.04 20.55
CA VAL A 271 -7.31 -16.12 20.39
C VAL A 271 -8.72 -15.66 20.77
N GLN A 272 -8.86 -14.73 21.71
CA GLN A 272 -10.16 -14.29 22.20
C GLN A 272 -10.76 -13.13 21.40
N GLY A 273 -12.05 -13.26 21.13
CA GLY A 273 -12.93 -12.15 20.73
C GLY A 273 -12.53 -11.42 19.45
N SER A 274 -12.95 -10.16 19.37
CA SER A 274 -12.63 -9.13 18.36
C SER A 274 -11.24 -8.53 18.51
N ILE A 275 -10.45 -9.01 19.47
CA ILE A 275 -9.20 -8.40 19.88
C ILE A 275 -8.09 -8.73 18.87
N ALA A 276 -7.20 -7.77 18.65
CA ALA A 276 -5.96 -7.91 17.90
C ALA A 276 -6.12 -8.56 16.53
N LYS A 277 -6.82 -7.82 15.67
CA LYS A 277 -7.15 -8.23 14.29
C LYS A 277 -6.26 -7.51 13.30
N VAL A 278 -5.57 -8.26 12.45
CA VAL A 278 -4.61 -7.71 11.48
C VAL A 278 -5.19 -7.74 10.09
N TYR A 279 -5.14 -6.59 9.43
CA TYR A 279 -5.66 -6.36 8.09
C TYR A 279 -4.55 -5.83 7.18
N HIS A 280 -4.66 -6.13 5.89
CA HIS A 280 -3.98 -5.33 4.89
C HIS A 280 -4.63 -3.95 4.81
N SER A 281 -3.82 -2.89 4.76
CA SER A 281 -4.36 -1.52 4.70
C SER A 281 -5.21 -1.26 3.46
N ARG A 282 -4.90 -1.92 2.33
CA ARG A 282 -5.68 -1.84 1.08
C ARG A 282 -7.15 -2.30 1.24
N ASP A 283 -7.42 -3.14 2.25
CA ASP A 283 -8.75 -3.73 2.48
C ASP A 283 -9.57 -2.95 3.53
N LEU A 284 -8.96 -1.97 4.22
CA LEU A 284 -9.61 -1.21 5.30
C LEU A 284 -10.87 -0.47 4.84
N SER A 285 -10.84 0.14 3.66
CA SER A 285 -12.04 0.80 3.12
C SER A 285 -13.21 -0.17 2.95
N ASN A 286 -12.92 -1.41 2.56
CA ASN A 286 -13.95 -2.40 2.25
C ASN A 286 -14.59 -2.93 3.54
N ILE A 287 -13.79 -3.27 4.55
CA ILE A 287 -14.31 -3.75 5.84
C ILE A 287 -14.94 -2.62 6.67
N ALA A 288 -14.37 -1.40 6.66
CA ALA A 288 -14.98 -0.26 7.34
C ALA A 288 -16.36 0.06 6.76
N SER A 289 -16.53 0.02 5.43
CA SER A 289 -17.84 0.18 4.80
C SER A 289 -18.83 -0.90 5.25
N TYR A 290 -18.38 -2.15 5.39
CA TYR A 290 -19.21 -3.25 5.86
C TYR A 290 -19.66 -3.07 7.31
N PHE A 291 -18.75 -2.70 8.22
CA PHE A 291 -19.09 -2.39 9.61
C PHE A 291 -20.07 -1.22 9.72
N TYR A 292 -19.87 -0.17 8.92
CA TYR A 292 -20.78 0.97 8.90
C TYR A 292 -22.16 0.61 8.38
N LEU A 293 -22.25 -0.17 7.28
CA LEU A 293 -23.54 -0.57 6.70
C LEU A 293 -24.32 -1.52 7.61
N MET A 294 -23.62 -2.31 8.42
CA MET A 294 -24.20 -3.32 9.31
C MET A 294 -24.20 -2.90 10.78
N TYR A 295 -23.93 -1.63 11.07
CA TYR A 295 -23.61 -1.17 12.43
C TYR A 295 -24.72 -1.49 13.43
N ASP A 296 -26.00 -1.39 13.04
CA ASP A 296 -27.14 -1.65 13.91
C ASP A 296 -27.61 -3.11 13.91
N GLU A 297 -27.00 -3.96 13.08
CA GLU A 297 -27.49 -5.31 12.78
C GLU A 297 -26.95 -6.39 13.73
N MET A 298 -25.68 -6.34 14.15
CA MET A 298 -25.07 -7.30 15.10
C MET A 298 -23.77 -6.76 15.75
N PRO A 299 -23.25 -7.40 16.81
CA PRO A 299 -21.94 -7.07 17.40
C PRO A 299 -20.75 -7.21 16.43
N ILE A 300 -19.65 -6.49 16.69
CA ILE A 300 -18.52 -6.39 15.78
C ILE A 300 -17.76 -7.71 15.56
N ASP A 301 -17.64 -8.53 16.61
CA ASP A 301 -17.01 -9.85 16.58
C ASP A 301 -17.74 -10.78 15.60
N TRP A 302 -19.08 -10.72 15.59
CA TRP A 302 -19.89 -11.49 14.64
C TRP A 302 -19.73 -10.95 13.22
N LEU A 303 -19.70 -9.62 13.06
CA LEU A 303 -19.46 -9.01 11.74
C LEU A 303 -18.11 -9.45 11.16
N MET A 304 -17.05 -9.50 11.96
CA MET A 304 -15.73 -9.97 11.53
C MET A 304 -15.76 -11.43 11.05
N ASP A 305 -16.44 -12.31 11.78
CA ASP A 305 -16.56 -13.72 11.40
C ASP A 305 -17.41 -13.89 10.12
N TYR A 306 -18.52 -13.17 9.97
CA TYR A 306 -19.30 -13.18 8.73
C TYR A 306 -18.55 -12.56 7.55
N TRP A 307 -17.79 -11.49 7.77
CA TRP A 307 -16.96 -10.88 6.73
C TRP A 307 -15.96 -11.89 6.17
N ARG A 308 -15.31 -12.63 7.06
CA ARG A 308 -14.39 -13.72 6.72
C ARG A 308 -15.08 -14.78 5.86
N GLU A 309 -16.28 -15.21 6.24
CA GLU A 309 -17.06 -16.18 5.46
C GLU A 309 -17.45 -15.66 4.07
N ILE A 310 -17.92 -14.41 3.98
CA ILE A 310 -18.35 -13.79 2.72
C ILE A 310 -17.18 -13.64 1.73
N LYS A 311 -16.00 -13.26 2.23
CA LYS A 311 -14.83 -12.95 1.42
C LYS A 311 -13.99 -14.18 1.06
N SER A 312 -14.12 -15.26 1.83
CA SER A 312 -13.41 -16.51 1.57
C SER A 312 -13.99 -17.27 0.38
N GLN A 313 -13.11 -17.91 -0.41
CA GLN A 313 -13.52 -18.87 -1.44
C GLN A 313 -13.75 -20.28 -0.86
N ASP A 314 -13.22 -20.55 0.34
CA ASP A 314 -13.32 -21.84 1.02
C ASP A 314 -14.49 -21.91 1.99
N ARG A 315 -15.18 -23.06 2.02
CA ARG A 315 -16.36 -23.35 2.86
C ARG A 315 -16.06 -23.47 4.35
N ARG A 316 -14.79 -23.51 4.76
CA ARG A 316 -14.35 -23.53 6.16
C ARG A 316 -13.17 -22.58 6.28
N VAL A 317 -13.43 -21.39 6.80
CA VAL A 317 -12.37 -20.40 6.99
C VAL A 317 -11.73 -20.64 8.35
N GLU A 318 -10.59 -21.31 8.36
CA GLU A 318 -9.82 -21.45 9.59
C GLU A 318 -9.28 -20.06 10.01
N LYS A 319 -9.37 -19.77 11.31
CA LYS A 319 -8.75 -18.56 11.88
C LYS A 319 -7.24 -18.75 11.84
N LEU A 320 -6.54 -17.84 11.17
CA LEU A 320 -5.08 -17.88 11.09
C LEU A 320 -4.52 -17.21 12.34
N THR A 321 -4.05 -18.03 13.27
CA THR A 321 -3.47 -17.61 14.54
C THR A 321 -1.97 -17.91 14.59
N PRO A 322 -1.15 -17.03 15.20
CA PRO A 322 0.22 -17.39 15.52
C PRO A 322 0.23 -18.52 16.55
N PRO A 323 1.34 -19.27 16.64
CA PRO A 323 1.49 -20.26 17.69
C PRO A 323 1.29 -19.67 19.09
N ALA A 324 1.87 -18.52 19.42
CA ALA A 324 1.61 -17.84 20.70
C ALA A 324 0.85 -16.52 20.50
N SER A 325 -0.13 -16.24 21.35
CA SER A 325 -0.84 -14.94 21.34
C SER A 325 0.14 -13.78 21.56
N LEU A 326 0.01 -12.75 20.73
CA LEU A 326 0.87 -11.55 20.82
C LEU A 326 0.30 -10.50 21.77
N PHE A 327 -0.95 -10.66 22.19
CA PHE A 327 -1.65 -9.75 23.10
C PHE A 327 -2.40 -10.53 24.16
N GLN A 328 -2.58 -9.92 25.32
CA GLN A 328 -3.37 -10.43 26.45
C GLN A 328 -4.37 -9.37 26.88
N HIS A 329 -5.65 -9.74 26.91
CA HIS A 329 -6.71 -8.92 27.47
C HIS A 329 -6.57 -8.80 29.00
N ILE A 330 -6.67 -7.58 29.52
CA ILE A 330 -6.55 -7.26 30.96
C ILE A 330 -7.81 -6.57 31.50
N GLY A 331 -8.86 -6.43 30.68
CA GLY A 331 -10.11 -5.78 31.02
C GLY A 331 -11.03 -6.66 31.87
N ASP A 332 -11.03 -6.48 33.19
CA ASP A 332 -11.99 -7.16 34.06
C ASP A 332 -13.35 -6.44 34.12
N ILE A 333 -13.38 -5.16 33.73
CA ILE A 333 -14.58 -4.32 33.76
C ILE A 333 -14.92 -3.84 32.34
N SER A 334 -16.12 -4.19 31.87
CA SER A 334 -16.62 -3.76 30.58
C SER A 334 -17.03 -2.28 30.54
N SER A 335 -16.92 -1.66 29.36
CA SER A 335 -17.55 -0.37 29.05
C SER A 335 -19.08 -0.44 29.01
N LEU A 336 -19.67 -1.63 28.78
CA LEU A 336 -21.10 -1.87 28.94
C LEU A 336 -21.41 -2.24 30.39
N LYS A 337 -22.08 -1.33 31.11
CA LYS A 337 -22.46 -1.48 32.53
C LYS A 337 -23.18 -2.80 32.85
N GLU A 338 -24.01 -3.29 31.92
CA GLU A 338 -24.83 -4.49 32.08
C GLU A 338 -24.05 -5.80 31.94
N LYS A 339 -22.87 -5.76 31.30
CA LYS A 339 -22.01 -6.95 31.12
C LYS A 339 -21.36 -7.38 32.45
N GLY A 340 -21.40 -6.51 33.47
CA GLY A 340 -20.86 -6.80 34.80
C GLY A 340 -19.33 -6.95 34.80
N LEU A 341 -18.80 -7.58 35.86
CA LEU A 341 -17.42 -8.05 35.89
C LEU A 341 -17.30 -9.28 34.99
N SER A 342 -16.28 -9.31 34.14
CA SER A 342 -15.86 -10.52 33.43
C SER A 342 -15.61 -11.61 34.48
N GLY A 343 -16.47 -12.63 34.53
CA GLY A 343 -16.33 -13.74 35.47
C GLY A 343 -15.16 -14.66 35.08
N GLY A 344 -13.94 -14.20 35.31
CA GLY A 344 -12.69 -14.94 35.08
C GLY A 344 -11.68 -14.13 34.27
N GLU A 345 -10.41 -14.20 34.67
CA GLU A 345 -9.29 -13.77 33.84
C GLU A 345 -9.33 -14.58 32.54
N GLN A 346 -9.83 -14.00 31.45
CA GLN A 346 -9.77 -14.65 30.16
C GLN A 346 -8.33 -14.59 29.66
N ARG A 347 -7.55 -15.62 30.00
CA ARG A 347 -6.14 -15.69 29.66
C ARG A 347 -5.94 -16.16 28.22
N GLU A 348 -5.08 -15.46 27.52
CA GLU A 348 -4.68 -15.77 26.16
C GLU A 348 -3.78 -17.01 26.18
N PRO A 349 -4.09 -18.04 25.38
CA PRO A 349 -3.26 -19.24 25.31
C PRO A 349 -1.81 -18.88 24.99
N PHE A 350 -0.89 -19.32 25.85
CA PHE A 350 0.55 -19.23 25.64
C PHE A 350 1.08 -17.80 25.46
N PHE A 351 0.35 -16.79 25.94
CA PHE A 351 0.86 -15.42 26.03
C PHE A 351 2.05 -15.36 26.99
N ASP A 352 3.18 -14.85 26.51
CA ASP A 352 4.37 -14.61 27.31
C ASP A 352 4.51 -13.11 27.61
N GLN A 353 4.46 -12.78 28.90
CA GLN A 353 4.60 -11.41 29.38
C GLN A 353 6.07 -10.96 29.44
N PHE A 354 7.01 -11.89 29.41
CA PHE A 354 8.43 -11.61 29.55
C PHE A 354 9.16 -11.84 28.24
N GLU A 355 10.29 -11.12 28.06
CA GLU A 355 11.16 -11.43 26.93
C GLU A 355 11.61 -12.87 27.06
N GLN A 356 11.71 -13.56 25.92
CA GLN A 356 12.25 -14.90 25.92
C GLN A 356 13.65 -14.82 26.54
N LYS A 357 13.84 -15.56 27.63
CA LYS A 357 15.12 -15.61 28.36
C LYS A 357 16.29 -15.97 27.44
N PHE A 358 15.99 -16.72 26.38
CA PHE A 358 16.90 -17.02 25.29
C PHE A 358 16.31 -16.52 23.98
N LYS A 359 17.07 -15.73 23.23
CA LYS A 359 16.66 -15.15 21.94
C LYS A 359 16.41 -16.17 20.81
N GLY A 360 16.34 -17.47 21.13
CA GLY A 360 16.09 -18.53 20.16
C GLY A 360 17.06 -18.55 18.98
N MET A 361 18.33 -18.09 19.17
CA MET A 361 19.40 -18.20 18.17
C MET A 361 19.91 -19.65 18.07
N ASN A 362 18.97 -20.56 17.92
CA ASN A 362 19.23 -21.98 17.86
C ASN A 362 19.83 -22.29 16.47
N PRO A 363 20.85 -23.18 16.41
CA PRO A 363 21.33 -23.68 15.14
C PRO A 363 20.19 -24.31 14.34
N SER A 364 20.24 -24.21 13.00
CA SER A 364 19.16 -24.76 12.18
C SER A 364 19.05 -26.28 12.36
N ALA A 365 17.87 -26.74 12.79
CA ALA A 365 17.60 -28.14 13.05
C ALA A 365 16.12 -28.48 12.82
N THR A 366 15.85 -29.74 12.49
CA THR A 366 14.50 -30.31 12.56
C THR A 366 14.32 -30.95 13.92
N VAL A 367 13.27 -30.56 14.64
CA VAL A 367 12.95 -31.05 15.98
C VAL A 367 11.76 -31.99 15.91
N THR A 368 11.91 -33.15 16.52
CA THR A 368 10.89 -34.19 16.60
C THR A 368 10.77 -34.68 18.03
N THR A 369 9.69 -35.38 18.37
CA THR A 369 9.48 -35.89 19.72
C THR A 369 8.83 -37.27 19.71
N SER A 370 9.01 -38.04 20.80
CA SER A 370 8.19 -39.22 21.09
C SER A 370 6.88 -38.88 21.81
N MET A 371 6.77 -37.68 22.38
CA MET A 371 5.62 -37.26 23.17
C MET A 371 4.41 -36.96 22.27
N TYR A 372 3.20 -37.24 22.76
CA TYR A 372 1.99 -36.89 22.03
C TYR A 372 1.73 -35.38 22.14
N SER A 373 1.69 -34.69 21.00
CA SER A 373 1.35 -33.27 20.94
C SER A 373 -0.14 -33.07 21.25
N TYR A 374 -0.43 -32.32 22.31
CA TYR A 374 -1.77 -31.80 22.57
C TYR A 374 -2.06 -30.58 21.69
N SER A 375 -1.10 -29.66 21.61
CA SER A 375 -1.18 -28.44 20.82
C SER A 375 0.22 -27.87 20.58
N GLY A 376 0.40 -27.23 19.41
CA GLY A 376 1.70 -26.72 18.94
C GLY A 376 2.67 -27.84 18.56
N GLU A 377 3.76 -27.51 17.87
CA GLU A 377 4.76 -28.49 17.45
C GLU A 377 6.12 -28.24 18.13
N PRO A 378 6.96 -29.27 18.35
CA PRO A 378 8.31 -29.10 18.89
C PRO A 378 9.17 -28.10 18.11
N GLN A 379 8.91 -27.97 16.80
CA GLN A 379 9.60 -27.01 15.95
C GLN A 379 9.25 -25.56 16.31
N ASP A 380 8.00 -25.28 16.70
CA ASP A 380 7.52 -23.94 17.03
C ASP A 380 8.17 -23.40 18.31
N ALA A 381 8.44 -24.28 19.27
CA ALA A 381 9.19 -23.95 20.49
C ALA A 381 10.70 -23.81 20.23
N TYR A 382 11.22 -24.41 19.16
CA TYR A 382 12.65 -24.39 18.83
C TYR A 382 13.05 -23.18 17.98
N GLU A 383 12.26 -22.82 16.98
CA GLU A 383 12.58 -21.72 16.08
C GLU A 383 12.19 -20.38 16.71
N LYS A 384 13.19 -19.57 17.08
CA LYS A 384 13.02 -18.16 17.51
C LYS A 384 12.05 -17.94 18.69
N GLY A 385 11.66 -19.03 19.37
CA GLY A 385 10.67 -19.07 20.46
C GLY A 385 9.31 -18.46 20.12
N SER A 386 8.96 -18.34 18.84
CA SER A 386 7.71 -17.70 18.41
C SER A 386 6.45 -18.54 18.69
N GLY A 387 6.62 -19.75 19.22
CA GLY A 387 5.53 -20.63 19.60
C GLY A 387 5.84 -21.51 20.79
N PHE A 388 5.03 -22.54 20.94
CA PHE A 388 5.05 -23.44 22.08
C PHE A 388 4.88 -24.88 21.63
N PHE A 389 5.26 -25.80 22.49
CA PHE A 389 4.96 -27.22 22.34
C PHE A 389 4.33 -27.72 23.63
N TRP A 390 3.07 -28.15 23.55
CA TRP A 390 2.34 -28.68 24.70
C TRP A 390 2.10 -30.17 24.52
N ALA A 391 2.85 -30.98 25.27
CA ALA A 391 2.70 -32.43 25.26
C ALA A 391 1.68 -32.91 26.29
N THR A 392 0.89 -33.95 25.95
CA THR A 392 0.11 -34.67 26.96
C THR A 392 1.00 -35.64 27.75
N THR A 393 1.10 -35.42 29.06
CA THR A 393 1.69 -36.36 30.05
C THR A 393 3.04 -36.97 29.65
N PRO A 394 4.13 -36.16 29.61
CA PRO A 394 5.49 -36.67 29.36
C PRO A 394 5.85 -37.81 30.33
N ARG A 395 6.43 -38.89 29.81
CA ARG A 395 6.81 -40.07 30.59
C ARG A 395 8.31 -40.25 30.63
N LYS A 396 8.79 -40.97 31.65
CA LYS A 396 10.19 -41.38 31.71
C LYS A 396 10.55 -42.18 30.46
N GLY A 397 11.56 -41.70 29.73
CA GLY A 397 12.04 -42.31 28.47
C GLY A 397 11.55 -41.58 27.22
N ASP A 398 10.61 -40.63 27.35
CA ASP A 398 10.27 -39.74 26.24
C ASP A 398 11.43 -38.80 25.90
N TYR A 399 11.46 -38.34 24.64
CA TYR A 399 12.54 -37.52 24.14
C TYR A 399 12.10 -36.42 23.17
N LEU A 400 12.94 -35.39 23.08
CA LEU A 400 13.03 -34.46 21.97
C LEU A 400 14.31 -34.77 21.19
N SER A 401 14.20 -34.89 19.87
CA SER A 401 15.32 -35.19 18.98
C SER A 401 15.54 -34.02 18.02
N MET A 402 16.73 -33.44 18.09
CA MET A 402 17.15 -32.31 17.24
C MET A 402 18.12 -32.82 16.19
N LYS A 403 17.73 -32.74 14.91
CA LYS A 403 18.59 -33.10 13.78
C LYS A 403 19.11 -31.83 13.11
N PHE A 404 20.35 -31.46 13.41
CA PHE A 404 21.00 -30.30 12.80
C PHE A 404 21.16 -30.48 11.29
N GLN A 405 20.87 -29.42 10.54
CA GLN A 405 20.98 -29.42 9.08
C GLN A 405 22.44 -29.36 8.61
N THR A 406 23.32 -28.73 9.39
CA THR A 406 24.76 -28.66 9.15
C THR A 406 25.53 -29.19 10.35
N PRO A 407 26.77 -29.70 10.18
CA PRO A 407 27.63 -30.07 11.29
C PRO A 407 27.77 -28.92 12.28
N THR A 408 27.22 -29.11 13.48
CA THR A 408 27.07 -28.07 14.49
C THR A 408 27.76 -28.51 15.77
N VAL A 409 28.64 -27.67 16.30
CA VAL A 409 29.26 -27.89 17.62
C VAL A 409 28.31 -27.35 18.69
N VAL A 410 27.67 -28.25 19.43
CA VAL A 410 26.75 -27.90 20.51
C VAL A 410 27.55 -27.50 21.76
N GLN A 411 27.41 -26.24 22.19
CA GLN A 411 28.11 -25.72 23.37
C GLN A 411 27.25 -25.72 24.64
N ARG A 412 25.93 -25.54 24.49
CA ARG A 412 24.98 -25.47 25.59
C ARG A 412 23.61 -25.95 25.11
N VAL A 413 22.92 -26.69 25.97
CA VAL A 413 21.50 -27.05 25.79
C VAL A 413 20.75 -26.54 27.01
N THR A 414 19.65 -25.83 26.78
CA THR A 414 18.73 -25.41 27.83
C THR A 414 17.33 -25.85 27.42
N VAL A 415 16.56 -26.38 28.38
CA VAL A 415 15.15 -26.72 28.19
C VAL A 415 14.39 -25.94 29.25
N GLU A 416 13.44 -25.12 28.81
CA GLU A 416 12.49 -24.44 29.69
C GLU A 416 11.11 -25.05 29.49
N THR A 417 10.41 -25.29 30.60
CA THR A 417 9.08 -25.88 30.60
C THR A 417 8.16 -25.04 31.48
N GLY A 418 6.86 -25.10 31.21
CA GLY A 418 5.87 -24.18 31.79
C GLY A 418 6.06 -22.72 31.38
N CYS A 419 5.14 -21.87 31.82
CA CYS A 419 5.23 -20.41 31.71
C CYS A 419 4.51 -19.75 32.91
N HIS A 420 4.52 -18.42 33.01
CA HIS A 420 3.93 -17.69 34.14
C HIS A 420 2.47 -18.12 34.42
N TYR A 421 1.69 -18.37 33.38
CA TYR A 421 0.28 -18.78 33.46
C TYR A 421 0.07 -20.31 33.37
N ALA A 422 1.12 -21.08 33.05
CA ALA A 422 1.12 -22.53 32.89
C ALA A 422 2.09 -23.21 33.87
N GLN A 423 2.11 -22.77 35.14
CA GLN A 423 3.02 -23.31 36.16
C GLN A 423 2.83 -24.81 36.42
N ARG A 424 1.65 -25.36 36.10
CA ARG A 424 1.37 -26.80 36.23
C ARG A 424 2.00 -27.64 35.11
N ASP A 425 2.45 -26.99 34.03
CA ASP A 425 3.12 -27.64 32.90
C ASP A 425 4.66 -27.60 33.04
N LEU A 426 5.16 -27.19 34.21
CA LEU A 426 6.57 -27.34 34.58
C LEU A 426 6.91 -28.84 34.72
N LEU A 427 7.91 -29.30 33.98
CA LEU A 427 8.57 -30.56 34.29
C LEU A 427 9.43 -30.35 35.54
N ALA A 428 8.90 -30.76 36.69
CA ALA A 428 9.68 -30.85 37.92
C ALA A 428 10.55 -32.11 37.90
N GLU A 429 11.77 -32.00 38.43
CA GLU A 429 12.72 -33.12 38.58
C GLU A 429 12.19 -34.25 39.47
#